data_AF-A0A094CMT0-F1
#
_entry.id   AF-A0A094CMT0-F1
#
_cell.length_a   1.000
_cell.length_b   1.000
_cell.length_c   1.000
_cell.angle_alpha   90.00
_cell.angle_beta   90.00
_cell.angle_gamma   90.00
#
_symmetry.space_group_name_H-M   'P 1'
#
loop_
_entity.id
_entity.type
_entity.pdbx_description
1 polymer ?
#
loop_
_entity_poly.entity_id
_entity_poly.type
_entity_poly.pdbx_seq_one_letter_code
_entity_poly.pdbx_strand_id
1 'polypeptide(L)'
;MLSAISSATHLDDVFCEDPSTISLESRLASLTGHAAALLVLSGTMGNQLALRALLTQPPHAVLCDDRAHILEWEAGGVASLSGALVVGVVPKNGRYLTLEDVQRKVVLSDDVHACPTRVISLENTLGGSIMPLEEARRISEWARANGIFMHLDGARLWEAVVAGAGSLEEYTSLFDTQRDRQARALGTEEYRWWAEAEWCRGRRRAGSCRGDVFGRLVGEGAGGGEEDWGDVDGEGWSVGEGSGDEYGVA
;
A
#
# COMPACT_ATOMS: atom_id res chain seq x y z
N MET A 1 -27.03 -3.28 1.54
CA MET A 1 -25.86 -3.88 0.88
C MET A 1 -26.15 -4.23 -0.58
N LEU A 2 -26.61 -5.44 -0.93
CA LEU A 2 -26.76 -5.89 -2.33
C LEU A 2 -27.52 -4.91 -3.24
N SER A 3 -28.62 -4.33 -2.76
CA SER A 3 -29.38 -3.30 -3.48
C SER A 3 -28.55 -2.06 -3.85
N ALA A 4 -27.59 -1.65 -3.00
CA ALA A 4 -26.71 -0.52 -3.26
C ALA A 4 -25.55 -0.87 -4.21
N ILE A 5 -25.15 -2.14 -4.27
CA ILE A 5 -24.19 -2.63 -5.28
C ILE A 5 -24.86 -2.65 -6.65
N SER A 6 -26.09 -3.19 -6.72
CA SER A 6 -26.94 -3.24 -7.91
C SER A 6 -27.36 -1.85 -8.43
N SER A 7 -27.34 -0.82 -7.58
CA SER A 7 -27.63 0.57 -7.97
C SER A 7 -26.37 1.45 -8.10
N ALA A 8 -25.16 0.89 -7.99
CA ALA A 8 -23.93 1.63 -8.18
C ALA A 8 -23.64 1.84 -9.67
N THR A 9 -22.89 2.88 -9.99
CA THR A 9 -22.29 3.05 -11.32
C THR A 9 -21.11 2.10 -11.49
N HIS A 10 -20.86 1.69 -12.73
CA HIS A 10 -19.77 0.80 -13.12
C HIS A 10 -19.06 1.36 -14.37
N LEU A 11 -18.64 2.63 -14.31
CA LEU A 11 -17.88 3.28 -15.39
C LEU A 11 -16.36 3.09 -15.20
N ASP A 12 -15.56 3.67 -16.07
CA ASP A 12 -14.11 3.49 -16.07
C ASP A 12 -13.42 4.32 -14.96
N ASP A 13 -12.74 3.64 -14.02
CA ASP A 13 -11.97 4.28 -12.94
C ASP A 13 -10.56 4.75 -13.39
N VAL A 14 -10.00 4.14 -14.46
CA VAL A 14 -8.69 4.53 -15.01
C VAL A 14 -8.73 5.95 -15.54
N PHE A 15 -9.83 6.31 -16.20
CA PHE A 15 -10.13 7.69 -16.63
C PHE A 15 -10.85 8.54 -15.56
N CYS A 16 -11.18 7.94 -14.40
CA CYS A 16 -11.93 8.57 -13.31
C CYS A 16 -13.29 9.12 -13.77
N GLU A 17 -14.07 8.27 -14.45
CA GLU A 17 -15.42 8.59 -14.89
C GLU A 17 -16.50 8.05 -13.94
N ASP A 18 -16.17 7.09 -13.04
CA ASP A 18 -17.14 6.44 -12.16
C ASP A 18 -17.55 7.27 -10.92
N PRO A 19 -18.80 7.81 -10.87
CA PRO A 19 -19.20 8.69 -9.78
C PRO A 19 -19.37 7.97 -8.44
N SER A 20 -19.65 6.66 -8.44
CA SER A 20 -19.75 5.88 -7.20
C SER A 20 -18.40 5.75 -6.52
N THR A 21 -17.35 5.41 -7.28
CA THR A 21 -15.96 5.33 -6.81
C THR A 21 -15.47 6.69 -6.32
N ILE A 22 -15.65 7.76 -7.11
CA ILE A 22 -15.23 9.12 -6.73
C ILE A 22 -15.95 9.62 -5.46
N SER A 23 -17.27 9.38 -5.35
CA SER A 23 -18.06 9.75 -4.17
C SER A 23 -17.59 8.99 -2.92
N LEU A 24 -17.28 7.70 -3.08
CA LEU A 24 -16.83 6.81 -2.02
C LEU A 24 -15.41 7.18 -1.53
N GLU A 25 -14.46 7.40 -2.43
CA GLU A 25 -13.12 7.92 -2.12
C GLU A 25 -13.21 9.29 -1.41
N SER A 26 -13.95 10.24 -1.99
CA SER A 26 -14.07 11.61 -1.47
C SER A 26 -14.69 11.65 -0.07
N ARG A 27 -15.73 10.83 0.18
CA ARG A 27 -16.36 10.71 1.49
C ARG A 27 -15.39 10.18 2.54
N LEU A 28 -14.56 9.20 2.20
CA LEU A 28 -13.66 8.57 3.15
C LEU A 28 -12.38 9.38 3.39
N ALA A 29 -11.88 10.11 2.39
CA ALA A 29 -10.92 11.18 2.57
C ALA A 29 -11.43 12.20 3.60
N SER A 30 -12.67 12.70 3.43
CA SER A 30 -13.32 13.63 4.36
C SER A 30 -13.53 13.06 5.77
N LEU A 31 -13.88 11.78 5.92
CA LEU A 31 -14.08 11.12 7.22
C LEU A 31 -12.76 10.88 7.99
N THR A 32 -11.62 10.98 7.31
CA THR A 32 -10.30 10.63 7.85
C THR A 32 -9.30 11.78 7.82
N GLY A 33 -9.72 12.98 7.38
CA GLY A 33 -8.87 14.17 7.31
C GLY A 33 -7.77 14.15 6.23
N HIS A 34 -7.65 13.08 5.44
CA HIS A 34 -6.62 12.98 4.38
C HIS A 34 -7.04 13.70 3.09
N ALA A 35 -6.05 14.21 2.34
CA ALA A 35 -6.27 15.04 1.15
C ALA A 35 -6.79 14.29 -0.10
N ALA A 36 -6.75 12.95 -0.08
CA ALA A 36 -7.37 12.05 -1.07
C ALA A 36 -7.47 10.62 -0.48
N ALA A 37 -8.11 9.71 -1.22
CA ALA A 37 -8.15 8.28 -0.94
C ALA A 37 -8.17 7.50 -2.28
N LEU A 38 -7.83 6.20 -2.27
CA LEU A 38 -7.76 5.33 -3.48
C LEU A 38 -8.50 3.98 -3.32
N LEU A 39 -9.41 3.65 -4.22
CA LEU A 39 -10.17 2.40 -4.20
C LEU A 39 -9.39 1.17 -4.75
N VAL A 40 -8.40 0.66 -4.00
CA VAL A 40 -7.58 -0.53 -4.39
C VAL A 40 -8.35 -1.86 -4.27
N LEU A 41 -7.78 -3.01 -4.67
CA LEU A 41 -8.46 -4.33 -4.64
C LEU A 41 -8.34 -5.15 -3.33
N SER A 42 -7.33 -4.95 -2.49
CA SER A 42 -7.12 -5.76 -1.28
C SER A 42 -6.36 -5.02 -0.18
N GLY A 43 -6.43 -5.51 1.06
CA GLY A 43 -5.69 -4.94 2.18
C GLY A 43 -4.18 -4.92 1.96
N THR A 44 -3.62 -6.05 1.51
CA THR A 44 -2.22 -6.17 1.07
C THR A 44 -1.89 -5.17 -0.02
N MET A 45 -2.74 -5.02 -1.05
CA MET A 45 -2.51 -4.03 -2.09
C MET A 45 -2.49 -2.60 -1.53
N GLY A 46 -3.35 -2.28 -0.57
CA GLY A 46 -3.37 -0.97 0.10
C GLY A 46 -2.09 -0.72 0.91
N ASN A 47 -1.70 -1.66 1.76
CA ASN A 47 -0.47 -1.58 2.55
C ASN A 47 0.77 -1.45 1.66
N GLN A 48 0.90 -2.28 0.61
CA GLN A 48 2.03 -2.22 -0.31
C GLN A 48 2.08 -0.93 -1.14
N LEU A 49 0.93 -0.39 -1.58
CA LEU A 49 0.89 0.90 -2.28
C LEU A 49 1.19 2.08 -1.35
N ALA A 50 0.69 2.07 -0.12
CA ALA A 50 0.99 3.09 0.88
C ALA A 50 2.48 3.11 1.26
N LEU A 51 3.06 1.95 1.55
CA LEU A 51 4.50 1.82 1.81
C LEU A 51 5.32 2.23 0.58
N ARG A 52 4.94 1.82 -0.64
CA ARG A 52 5.67 2.19 -1.86
C ARG A 52 5.56 3.68 -2.23
N ALA A 53 4.52 4.38 -1.75
CA ALA A 53 4.39 5.83 -1.88
C ALA A 53 5.34 6.57 -0.92
N LEU A 54 5.46 6.11 0.34
CA LEU A 54 6.37 6.68 1.34
C LEU A 54 7.86 6.34 1.08
N LEU A 55 8.14 5.19 0.47
CA LEU A 55 9.49 4.71 0.18
C LEU A 55 9.91 5.07 -1.24
N THR A 56 10.85 6.00 -1.41
CA THR A 56 11.26 6.49 -2.74
C THR A 56 12.25 5.57 -3.44
N GLN A 57 13.45 5.37 -2.86
CA GLN A 57 14.55 4.56 -3.39
C GLN A 57 15.32 3.83 -2.27
N PRO A 58 15.69 2.54 -2.42
CA PRO A 58 16.54 1.84 -1.46
C PRO A 58 17.94 2.48 -1.28
N PRO A 59 18.65 2.24 -0.16
CA PRO A 59 18.26 1.38 0.98
C PRO A 59 17.39 2.13 1.99
N HIS A 60 16.25 1.53 2.35
CA HIS A 60 15.34 2.03 3.38
C HIS A 60 14.84 0.86 4.24
N ALA A 61 14.53 1.13 5.51
CA ALA A 61 13.87 0.19 6.41
C ALA A 61 12.46 0.65 6.83
N VAL A 62 11.56 -0.31 7.00
CA VAL A 62 10.23 -0.16 7.60
C VAL A 62 10.24 -0.87 8.95
N LEU A 63 9.93 -0.15 10.04
CA LEU A 63 9.79 -0.74 11.37
C LEU A 63 8.32 -1.10 11.64
N CYS A 64 8.06 -2.29 12.18
CA CYS A 64 6.72 -2.71 12.60
C CYS A 64 6.76 -3.60 13.84
N ASP A 65 5.58 -3.92 14.38
CA ASP A 65 5.43 -4.99 15.39
C ASP A 65 5.81 -6.35 14.74
N ASP A 66 6.37 -7.29 15.50
CA ASP A 66 6.77 -8.60 14.98
C ASP A 66 5.60 -9.45 14.49
N ARG A 67 4.36 -9.11 14.87
CA ARG A 67 3.14 -9.82 14.50
C ARG A 67 2.34 -9.12 13.38
N ALA A 68 2.86 -8.01 12.83
CA ALA A 68 2.13 -7.14 11.92
C ALA A 68 1.85 -7.79 10.55
N HIS A 69 0.69 -7.47 9.96
CA HIS A 69 0.23 -8.05 8.70
C HIS A 69 1.24 -7.89 7.55
N ILE A 70 1.89 -6.72 7.44
CA ILE A 70 2.88 -6.40 6.40
C ILE A 70 4.18 -7.23 6.46
N LEU A 71 4.45 -7.89 7.60
CA LEU A 71 5.61 -8.76 7.81
C LEU A 71 5.21 -10.23 7.60
N GLU A 72 4.23 -10.70 8.37
CA GLU A 72 3.89 -12.14 8.46
C GLU A 72 2.91 -12.61 7.35
N TRP A 73 2.01 -11.75 6.88
CA TRP A 73 0.82 -12.15 6.11
C TRP A 73 0.76 -11.57 4.69
N GLU A 74 1.85 -10.98 4.21
CA GLU A 74 1.96 -10.36 2.87
C GLU A 74 3.09 -10.95 2.02
N ALA A 75 3.51 -12.18 2.32
CA ALA A 75 4.49 -12.96 1.54
C ALA A 75 5.82 -12.20 1.24
N GLY A 76 6.27 -11.37 2.19
CA GLY A 76 7.47 -10.55 2.03
C GLY A 76 7.32 -9.36 1.07
N GLY A 77 6.10 -8.96 0.72
CA GLY A 77 5.79 -7.91 -0.27
C GLY A 77 6.57 -6.61 -0.11
N VAL A 78 6.82 -6.16 1.13
CA VAL A 78 7.59 -4.92 1.38
C VAL A 78 9.03 -5.03 0.88
N ALA A 79 9.65 -6.19 1.02
CA ALA A 79 11.00 -6.45 0.54
C ALA A 79 11.05 -6.64 -0.98
N SER A 80 10.08 -7.36 -1.56
CA SER A 80 10.08 -7.68 -3.00
C SER A 80 9.54 -6.56 -3.90
N LEU A 81 8.54 -5.79 -3.46
CA LEU A 81 7.88 -4.73 -4.25
C LEU A 81 8.41 -3.32 -3.94
N SER A 82 8.88 -3.09 -2.71
CA SER A 82 9.43 -1.78 -2.29
C SER A 82 10.94 -1.77 -2.07
N GLY A 83 11.62 -2.92 -2.15
CA GLY A 83 13.07 -3.02 -1.96
C GLY A 83 13.55 -2.62 -0.55
N ALA A 84 12.67 -2.71 0.45
CA ALA A 84 12.92 -2.21 1.79
C ALA A 84 13.04 -3.33 2.83
N LEU A 85 13.96 -3.14 3.79
CA LEU A 85 14.14 -4.06 4.91
C LEU A 85 12.99 -3.91 5.92
N VAL A 86 12.31 -5.00 6.26
CA VAL A 86 11.33 -4.99 7.36
C VAL A 86 12.03 -5.30 8.68
N VAL A 87 11.84 -4.43 9.67
CA VAL A 87 12.40 -4.55 11.03
C VAL A 87 11.26 -4.83 12.00
N GLY A 88 10.95 -6.11 12.19
CA GLY A 88 10.01 -6.57 13.21
C GLY A 88 10.54 -6.31 14.63
N VAL A 89 9.66 -5.85 15.51
CA VAL A 89 9.97 -5.49 16.89
C VAL A 89 8.97 -6.15 17.85
N VAL A 90 9.48 -7.01 18.73
CA VAL A 90 8.69 -7.59 19.82
C VAL A 90 8.41 -6.50 20.88
N PRO A 91 7.16 -6.15 21.19
CA PRO A 91 6.85 -5.16 22.21
C PRO A 91 7.16 -5.69 23.61
N LYS A 92 7.82 -4.87 24.45
CA LYS A 92 8.18 -5.24 25.84
C LYS A 92 6.98 -5.58 26.71
N ASN A 93 5.82 -5.01 26.42
CA ASN A 93 4.57 -5.25 27.14
C ASN A 93 3.76 -6.44 26.58
N GLY A 94 4.22 -7.09 25.49
CA GLY A 94 3.57 -8.21 24.81
C GLY A 94 2.28 -7.88 24.05
N ARG A 95 1.85 -6.62 24.01
CA ARG A 95 0.55 -6.17 23.50
C ARG A 95 0.68 -5.21 22.32
N TYR A 96 1.40 -4.11 22.49
CA TYR A 96 1.56 -3.03 21.50
C TYR A 96 2.94 -2.38 21.62
N LEU A 97 3.50 -1.90 20.51
CA LEU A 97 4.77 -1.17 20.51
C LEU A 97 4.69 0.11 21.36
N THR A 98 5.69 0.36 22.20
CA THR A 98 5.89 1.68 22.83
C THR A 98 6.94 2.49 22.08
N LEU A 99 6.98 3.80 22.31
CA LEU A 99 8.02 4.69 21.82
C LEU A 99 9.42 4.19 22.21
N GLU A 100 9.60 3.66 23.41
CA GLU A 100 10.88 3.12 23.86
C GLU A 100 11.24 1.81 23.13
N ASP A 101 10.28 1.05 22.61
CA ASP A 101 10.51 -0.12 21.77
C ASP A 101 10.91 0.27 20.35
N VAL A 102 10.25 1.27 19.77
CA VAL A 102 10.60 1.90 18.48
C VAL A 102 12.01 2.51 18.53
N GLN A 103 12.30 3.37 19.52
CA GLN A 103 13.58 4.09 19.66
C GLN A 103 14.82 3.18 19.75
N ARG A 104 14.67 1.94 20.26
CA ARG A 104 15.78 0.97 20.34
C ARG A 104 16.04 0.21 19.03
N LYS A 105 15.24 0.43 18.00
CA LYS A 105 15.23 -0.35 16.76
C LYS A 105 15.24 0.50 15.48
N VAL A 106 14.85 1.76 15.56
CA VAL A 106 15.04 2.75 14.49
C VAL A 106 16.52 3.01 14.24
N VAL A 107 16.89 3.16 12.97
CA VAL A 107 18.24 3.54 12.51
C VAL A 107 18.17 4.94 11.88
N LEU A 108 18.74 5.94 12.56
CA LEU A 108 18.82 7.35 12.11
C LEU A 108 20.19 7.70 11.51
N SER A 109 20.91 6.72 10.96
CA SER A 109 22.26 6.92 10.42
C SER A 109 22.25 7.17 8.91
N ASP A 110 23.27 7.88 8.44
CA ASP A 110 23.66 8.09 7.04
C ASP A 110 24.87 7.22 6.62
N ASP A 111 25.34 6.32 7.50
CA ASP A 111 26.46 5.42 7.25
C ASP A 111 26.17 4.43 6.10
N VAL A 112 27.18 4.16 5.28
CA VAL A 112 27.08 3.33 4.05
C VAL A 112 26.78 1.84 4.33
N HIS A 113 26.98 1.37 5.56
CA HIS A 113 26.63 0.02 6.00
C HIS A 113 25.27 -0.06 6.70
N ALA A 114 24.62 1.09 6.97
CA ALA A 114 23.33 1.16 7.64
C ALA A 114 22.15 1.03 6.64
N CYS A 115 20.99 0.61 7.17
CA CYS A 115 19.71 0.68 6.45
C CYS A 115 18.79 1.65 7.21
N PRO A 116 18.68 2.91 6.79
CA PRO A 116 17.97 3.95 7.56
C PRO A 116 16.47 3.68 7.62
N THR A 117 15.86 3.79 8.80
CA THR A 117 14.41 3.65 8.93
C THR A 117 13.73 4.88 8.33
N ARG A 118 12.76 4.67 7.43
CA ARG A 118 11.98 5.74 6.79
C ARG A 118 10.49 5.67 7.05
N VAL A 119 9.97 4.50 7.44
CA VAL A 119 8.57 4.34 7.83
C VAL A 119 8.47 3.56 9.14
N ILE A 120 7.59 3.99 10.05
CA ILE A 120 7.08 3.18 11.15
C ILE A 120 5.64 2.79 10.80
N SER A 121 5.38 1.49 10.77
CA SER A 121 4.05 0.91 10.48
C SER A 121 3.45 0.36 11.77
N LEU A 122 2.32 0.91 12.19
CA LEU A 122 1.50 0.39 13.27
C LEU A 122 0.27 -0.34 12.69
N GLU A 123 -0.30 -1.31 13.41
CA GLU A 123 -1.54 -1.99 13.04
C GLU A 123 -2.59 -1.76 14.14
N ASN A 124 -3.83 -1.43 13.76
CA ASN A 124 -4.93 -1.23 14.71
C ASN A 124 -6.26 -1.80 14.17
N THR A 125 -6.86 -2.83 14.76
CA THR A 125 -6.40 -3.64 15.91
C THR A 125 -5.46 -4.78 15.48
N LEU A 126 -4.30 -4.87 16.14
CA LEU A 126 -3.31 -5.92 15.94
C LEU A 126 -3.71 -7.16 16.75
N GLY A 127 -4.17 -8.22 16.08
CA GLY A 127 -4.63 -9.44 16.76
C GLY A 127 -5.75 -9.22 17.79
N GLY A 128 -6.54 -8.15 17.62
CA GLY A 128 -7.56 -7.71 18.58
C GLY A 128 -7.04 -6.82 19.73
N SER A 129 -5.73 -6.60 19.84
CA SER A 129 -5.19 -5.54 20.70
C SER A 129 -5.36 -4.17 20.04
N ILE A 130 -5.96 -3.23 20.76
CA ILE A 130 -6.06 -1.84 20.34
C ILE A 130 -4.73 -1.13 20.64
N MET A 131 -4.20 -0.40 19.66
CA MET A 131 -3.08 0.52 19.87
C MET A 131 -3.56 1.74 20.68
N PRO A 132 -3.03 2.04 21.87
CA PRO A 132 -3.48 3.19 22.64
C PRO A 132 -3.23 4.50 21.90
N LEU A 133 -4.26 5.35 21.77
CA LEU A 133 -4.19 6.62 21.03
C LEU A 133 -3.01 7.50 21.48
N GLU A 134 -2.80 7.61 22.79
CA GLU A 134 -1.72 8.43 23.35
C GLU A 134 -0.32 7.84 23.08
N GLU A 135 -0.19 6.51 23.02
CA GLU A 135 1.09 5.90 22.65
C GLU A 135 1.36 6.03 21.15
N ALA A 136 0.33 5.96 20.31
CA ALA A 136 0.43 6.29 18.88
C ALA A 136 0.81 7.76 18.66
N ARG A 137 0.29 8.69 19.49
CA ARG A 137 0.68 10.11 19.50
C ARG A 137 2.17 10.27 19.82
N ARG A 138 2.64 9.66 20.93
CA ARG A 138 4.06 9.68 21.34
C ARG A 138 4.99 9.16 20.23
N ILE A 139 4.61 8.09 19.54
CA ILE A 139 5.38 7.54 18.41
C ILE A 139 5.35 8.49 17.21
N SER A 140 4.18 9.01 16.83
CA SER A 140 3.99 9.92 15.69
C SER A 140 4.76 11.24 15.84
N GLU A 141 4.67 11.89 17.01
CA GLU A 141 5.37 13.14 17.29
C GLU A 141 6.90 12.95 17.23
N TRP A 142 7.41 11.84 17.78
CA TRP A 142 8.83 11.52 17.71
C TRP A 142 9.28 11.12 16.30
N ALA A 143 8.48 10.36 15.55
CA ALA A 143 8.79 9.97 14.17
C ALA A 143 8.92 11.21 13.26
N ARG A 144 7.93 12.11 13.33
CA ARG A 144 7.90 13.40 12.62
C ARG A 144 9.10 14.27 12.98
N ALA A 145 9.48 14.34 14.27
CA ALA A 145 10.67 15.07 14.72
C ALA A 145 12.00 14.52 14.19
N ASN A 146 12.04 13.27 13.69
CA ASN A 146 13.23 12.62 13.13
C ASN A 146 13.12 12.38 11.61
N GLY A 147 12.10 12.94 10.92
CA GLY A 147 11.91 12.75 9.48
C GLY A 147 11.57 11.32 9.08
N ILE A 148 10.83 10.61 9.92
CA ILE A 148 10.28 9.27 9.65
C ILE A 148 8.77 9.38 9.42
N PHE A 149 8.29 8.75 8.36
CA PHE A 149 6.86 8.68 8.04
C PHE A 149 6.13 7.64 8.88
N MET A 150 4.85 7.86 9.08
CA MET A 150 3.94 7.01 9.86
C MET A 150 2.91 6.34 8.94
N HIS A 151 2.86 5.01 8.97
CA HIS A 151 1.83 4.21 8.31
C HIS A 151 0.92 3.49 9.33
N LEU A 152 -0.36 3.38 9.02
CA LEU A 152 -1.34 2.61 9.81
C LEU A 152 -2.03 1.54 8.95
N ASP A 153 -1.82 0.26 9.26
CA ASP A 153 -2.78 -0.78 8.88
C ASP A 153 -4.00 -0.70 9.81
N GLY A 154 -4.97 0.10 9.42
CA GLY A 154 -6.27 0.23 10.08
C GLY A 154 -7.25 -0.88 9.71
N ALA A 155 -6.78 -2.12 9.50
CA ALA A 155 -7.55 -3.32 9.16
C ALA A 155 -8.86 -3.48 9.94
N ARG A 156 -8.90 -2.95 11.18
CA ARG A 156 -10.02 -3.00 12.12
C ARG A 156 -10.15 -1.68 12.89
N LEU A 157 -9.78 -0.55 12.30
CA LEU A 157 -9.73 0.75 13.01
C LEU A 157 -11.12 1.16 13.54
N TRP A 158 -12.18 0.92 12.76
CA TRP A 158 -13.56 1.10 13.21
C TRP A 158 -13.92 0.28 14.47
N GLU A 159 -13.32 -0.89 14.67
CA GLU A 159 -13.55 -1.70 15.88
C GLU A 159 -12.93 -1.02 17.12
N ALA A 160 -11.76 -0.40 16.98
CA ALA A 160 -11.14 0.40 18.04
C ALA A 160 -11.94 1.70 18.35
N VAL A 161 -12.46 2.36 17.30
CA VAL A 161 -13.29 3.56 17.44
C VAL A 161 -14.63 3.23 18.14
N VAL A 162 -15.31 2.15 17.74
CA VAL A 162 -16.56 1.69 18.39
C VAL A 162 -16.31 1.18 19.82
N ALA A 163 -15.12 0.65 20.11
CA ALA A 163 -14.69 0.33 21.48
C ALA A 163 -14.36 1.56 22.35
N GLY A 164 -14.44 2.78 21.80
CA GLY A 164 -14.23 4.03 22.54
C GLY A 164 -12.77 4.39 22.83
N ALA A 165 -11.81 3.83 22.07
CA ALA A 165 -10.38 4.09 22.27
C ALA A 165 -9.88 5.44 21.68
N GLY A 166 -10.72 6.10 20.90
CA GLY A 166 -10.47 7.36 20.20
C GLY A 166 -11.45 7.53 19.05
N SER A 167 -11.62 8.75 18.53
CA SER A 167 -12.33 8.97 17.27
C SER A 167 -11.48 8.54 16.06
N LEU A 168 -12.11 8.45 14.89
CA LEU A 168 -11.40 8.13 13.64
C LEU A 168 -10.33 9.18 13.33
N GLU A 169 -10.70 10.46 13.32
CA GLU A 169 -9.83 11.61 13.03
C GLU A 169 -8.65 11.73 14.00
N GLU A 170 -8.85 11.44 15.29
CA GLU A 170 -7.77 11.40 16.29
C GLU A 170 -6.72 10.34 16.00
N TYR A 171 -7.12 9.17 15.47
CA TYR A 171 -6.16 8.17 15.03
C TYR A 171 -5.53 8.55 13.69
N THR A 172 -6.32 8.92 12.68
CA THR A 172 -5.83 9.11 11.30
C THR A 172 -4.81 10.26 11.19
N SER A 173 -5.03 11.37 11.91
CA SER A 173 -4.14 12.53 11.94
C SER A 173 -2.73 12.27 12.51
N LEU A 174 -2.50 11.10 13.12
CA LEU A 174 -1.18 10.65 13.59
C LEU A 174 -0.34 9.99 12.49
N PHE A 175 -0.91 9.70 11.32
CA PHE A 175 -0.26 8.98 10.24
C PHE A 175 -0.25 9.79 8.94
N ASP A 176 0.73 9.55 8.09
CA ASP A 176 0.84 10.20 6.79
C ASP A 176 0.07 9.39 5.73
N THR A 177 0.13 8.06 5.85
CA THR A 177 -0.74 7.13 5.11
C THR A 177 -1.43 6.14 6.04
N GLN A 178 -2.61 5.69 5.64
CA GLN A 178 -3.32 4.61 6.33
C GLN A 178 -4.09 3.73 5.35
N ARG A 179 -4.37 2.51 5.80
CA ARG A 179 -5.30 1.58 5.17
C ARG A 179 -6.50 1.37 6.11
N ASP A 180 -7.66 1.06 5.54
CA ASP A 180 -8.91 0.80 6.27
C ASP A 180 -9.57 -0.50 5.74
N ARG A 181 -10.62 -1.00 6.40
CA ARG A 181 -11.39 -2.19 5.99
C ARG A 181 -12.89 -2.09 6.28
N GLN A 182 -13.52 -1.00 5.83
CA GLN A 182 -14.96 -0.77 6.02
C GLN A 182 -15.88 -1.93 5.56
N ALA A 183 -15.42 -2.81 4.65
CA ALA A 183 -16.20 -3.93 4.13
C ALA A 183 -16.64 -4.95 5.20
N ARG A 184 -15.78 -5.32 6.16
CA ARG A 184 -16.12 -6.43 7.09
C ARG A 184 -17.16 -6.03 8.14
N ALA A 185 -17.24 -4.76 8.50
CA ALA A 185 -18.24 -4.24 9.44
C ALA A 185 -19.65 -4.11 8.84
N LEU A 186 -19.77 -4.12 7.50
CA LEU A 186 -21.04 -3.96 6.76
C LEU A 186 -21.54 -5.27 6.13
N GLY A 187 -20.84 -6.39 6.36
CA GLY A 187 -21.20 -7.70 5.81
C GLY A 187 -20.87 -7.91 4.33
N THR A 188 -20.06 -7.06 3.71
CA THR A 188 -19.62 -7.26 2.32
C THR A 188 -18.52 -8.32 2.25
N GLU A 189 -18.86 -9.49 1.70
CA GLU A 189 -17.87 -10.43 1.14
C GLU A 189 -17.38 -9.96 -0.24
N GLU A 190 -16.73 -8.80 -0.30
CA GLU A 190 -15.73 -8.44 -1.33
C GLU A 190 -14.97 -7.15 -0.93
N TYR A 191 -13.74 -6.97 -1.44
CA TYR A 191 -12.67 -6.13 -0.86
C TYR A 191 -12.40 -4.83 -1.63
N ARG A 192 -12.07 -3.70 -0.96
CA ARG A 192 -11.34 -2.51 -1.51
C ARG A 192 -10.41 -1.80 -0.44
N TRP A 193 -9.84 -0.58 -0.71
CA TRP A 193 -9.04 0.40 0.16
C TRP A 193 -7.51 0.15 0.41
N TRP A 194 -6.51 1.09 0.41
CA TRP A 194 -6.32 2.57 0.24
C TRP A 194 -4.90 2.94 -0.32
N ALA A 195 -4.62 4.20 -0.76
CA ALA A 195 -3.27 4.82 -0.92
C ALA A 195 -3.32 6.39 -1.07
N GLU A 196 -2.15 7.08 -1.09
CA GLU A 196 -2.01 8.56 -0.94
C GLU A 196 -2.15 9.42 -2.23
N ALA A 197 -2.35 10.74 -2.04
CA ALA A 197 -2.86 11.69 -3.04
C ALA A 197 -1.92 12.03 -4.21
N GLU A 198 -0.65 12.35 -3.96
CA GLU A 198 0.28 12.85 -4.99
C GLU A 198 0.60 11.79 -6.04
N TRP A 199 0.88 10.54 -5.61
CA TRP A 199 1.11 9.40 -6.50
C TRP A 199 -0.12 9.10 -7.37
N CYS A 200 -1.32 9.13 -6.76
CA CYS A 200 -2.59 8.96 -7.45
C CYS A 200 -2.87 10.06 -8.49
N ARG A 201 -2.66 11.34 -8.15
CA ARG A 201 -2.98 12.47 -9.03
C ARG A 201 -1.91 12.69 -10.11
N GLY A 202 -0.65 12.46 -9.79
CA GLY A 202 0.50 12.65 -10.69
C GLY A 202 0.45 11.71 -11.90
N ARG A 203 0.05 10.44 -11.70
CA ARG A 203 -0.14 9.50 -12.83
C ARG A 203 -1.49 9.67 -13.52
N ARG A 204 -2.60 9.86 -12.79
CA ARG A 204 -3.95 10.01 -13.42
C ARG A 204 -4.10 11.26 -14.30
N ARG A 205 -3.24 12.28 -14.16
CA ARG A 205 -3.16 13.42 -15.10
C ARG A 205 -2.24 13.20 -16.31
N ALA A 206 -1.40 12.17 -16.30
CA ALA A 206 -0.52 11.85 -17.42
C ALA A 206 -1.30 11.06 -18.49
N GLY A 207 -2.12 11.76 -19.30
CA GLY A 207 -2.88 11.21 -20.42
C GLY A 207 -2.03 10.75 -21.62
N SER A 208 -0.92 10.07 -21.34
CA SER A 208 0.04 9.52 -22.28
C SER A 208 0.35 8.07 -21.91
N CYS A 209 -0.65 7.19 -22.07
CA CYS A 209 -0.46 5.74 -22.03
C CYS A 209 0.32 5.25 -23.27
N ARG A 210 1.60 5.64 -23.36
CA ARG A 210 2.59 5.06 -24.27
C ARG A 210 3.57 4.21 -23.45
N GLY A 211 3.68 2.92 -23.78
CA GLY A 211 4.80 2.01 -23.47
C GLY A 211 5.27 1.86 -22.00
N ASP A 212 5.91 2.89 -21.47
CA ASP A 212 7.09 2.79 -20.58
C ASP A 212 6.79 2.38 -19.13
N VAL A 213 5.50 2.32 -18.75
CA VAL A 213 5.09 2.16 -17.34
C VAL A 213 5.32 0.73 -16.82
N PHE A 214 5.36 -0.28 -17.71
CA PHE A 214 5.62 -1.67 -17.31
C PHE A 214 7.13 -1.98 -17.18
N GLY A 215 7.98 -1.49 -18.10
CA GLY A 215 9.42 -1.76 -18.06
C GLY A 215 10.10 -1.30 -16.76
N ARG A 216 9.65 -0.18 -16.19
CA ARG A 216 10.12 0.32 -14.88
C ARG A 216 9.59 -0.44 -13.65
N LEU A 217 8.70 -1.42 -13.82
CA LEU A 217 8.33 -2.39 -12.79
C LEU A 217 9.17 -3.69 -12.88
N VAL A 218 9.68 -4.03 -14.06
CA VAL A 218 10.48 -5.23 -14.31
C VAL A 218 11.99 -4.97 -14.16
N GLY A 219 12.43 -3.71 -14.26
CA GLY A 219 13.82 -3.31 -14.05
C GLY A 219 14.64 -3.23 -15.34
N GLU A 220 14.00 -3.15 -16.50
CA GLU A 220 14.70 -2.96 -17.77
C GLU A 220 15.22 -1.52 -17.90
N GLY A 221 16.50 -1.40 -18.29
CA GLY A 221 17.21 -0.14 -18.37
C GLY A 221 16.72 0.73 -19.52
N ALA A 222 16.79 2.06 -19.35
CA ALA A 222 16.39 3.02 -20.38
C ALA A 222 17.37 3.03 -21.58
N GLY A 223 17.13 2.15 -22.55
CA GLY A 223 17.75 2.18 -23.88
C GLY A 223 16.74 2.74 -24.90
N GLY A 224 16.93 4.00 -25.32
CA GLY A 224 16.07 4.61 -26.33
C GLY A 224 16.44 4.14 -27.74
N GLY A 225 15.51 3.44 -28.39
CA GLY A 225 15.55 3.12 -29.82
C GLY A 225 14.18 3.43 -30.44
N GLU A 226 14.15 4.30 -31.44
CA GLU A 226 12.93 4.74 -32.11
C GLU A 226 12.74 3.90 -33.39
N GLU A 227 12.07 2.76 -33.27
CA GLU A 227 11.79 1.86 -34.40
C GLU A 227 10.38 2.08 -34.96
N ASP A 228 10.35 2.31 -36.28
CA ASP A 228 9.19 2.75 -37.06
C ASP A 228 8.36 1.54 -37.53
N TRP A 229 7.19 1.35 -36.93
CA TRP A 229 6.29 0.23 -37.24
C TRP A 229 5.40 0.56 -38.44
N GLY A 230 5.98 0.43 -39.63
CA GLY A 230 5.27 0.54 -40.91
C GLY A 230 4.20 -0.54 -41.09
N ASP A 231 3.15 -0.20 -41.84
CA ASP A 231 2.01 -1.09 -42.13
C ASP A 231 2.46 -2.39 -42.83
N VAL A 232 1.89 -3.52 -42.40
CA VAL A 232 2.03 -4.82 -43.07
C VAL A 232 0.63 -5.39 -43.31
N ASP A 233 0.10 -5.13 -44.51
CA ASP A 233 -1.08 -5.84 -45.03
C ASP A 233 -0.82 -7.35 -45.09
N GLY A 234 -1.85 -8.15 -44.79
CA GLY A 234 -1.69 -9.57 -44.50
C GLY A 234 -1.61 -10.49 -45.73
N GLU A 235 -0.74 -11.49 -45.68
CA GLU A 235 -0.77 -12.66 -46.57
C GLU A 235 -0.43 -13.97 -45.82
N GLY A 236 -1.09 -15.06 -46.23
CA GLY A 236 -0.54 -16.42 -46.18
C GLY A 236 -0.10 -17.06 -44.84
N TRP A 237 -1.02 -17.34 -43.91
CA TRP A 237 -0.78 -18.44 -42.94
C TRP A 237 -0.90 -19.79 -43.66
N SER A 238 0.22 -20.50 -43.82
CA SER A 238 0.26 -21.89 -44.28
C SER A 238 0.83 -22.80 -43.20
N VAL A 239 0.11 -23.86 -42.85
CA VAL A 239 0.50 -24.79 -41.77
C VAL A 239 1.49 -25.81 -42.32
N GLY A 240 2.70 -25.83 -41.77
CA GLY A 240 3.69 -26.88 -42.01
C GLY A 240 3.60 -27.98 -40.96
N GLU A 241 3.14 -29.17 -41.34
CA GLU A 241 3.30 -30.38 -40.51
C GLU A 241 4.73 -30.93 -40.65
N GLY A 242 5.33 -31.37 -39.54
CA GLY A 242 6.65 -32.00 -39.55
C GLY A 242 7.07 -32.52 -38.17
N SER A 243 7.59 -33.76 -38.17
CA SER A 243 8.31 -34.46 -37.09
C SER A 243 9.01 -33.53 -36.07
N GLY A 244 8.92 -33.72 -34.75
CA GLY A 244 8.57 -34.94 -34.01
C GLY A 244 9.79 -35.83 -33.80
N ASP A 245 10.39 -35.74 -32.60
CA ASP A 245 11.30 -36.73 -32.01
C ASP A 245 11.43 -36.48 -30.49
N GLU A 246 12.12 -37.37 -29.78
CA GLU A 246 12.15 -37.48 -28.31
C GLU A 246 12.99 -36.39 -27.60
N TYR A 247 12.67 -36.09 -26.34
CA TYR A 247 13.46 -36.50 -25.15
C TYR A 247 12.82 -35.97 -23.86
N GLY A 248 13.15 -36.56 -22.71
CA GLY A 248 12.56 -36.19 -21.42
C GLY A 248 13.51 -36.27 -20.22
N VAL A 249 13.07 -35.62 -19.14
CA VAL A 249 13.54 -35.74 -17.75
C VAL A 249 15.02 -35.45 -17.47
N ALA A 250 15.27 -34.26 -16.92
CA ALA A 250 16.21 -34.01 -15.82
C ALA A 250 15.62 -32.93 -14.90
#